data_AF-A0A1G3Q968-F1
#
_entry.id   AF-A0A1G3Q968-F1
#
_cell.length_a   1.000
_cell.length_b   1.000
_cell.length_c   1.000
_cell.angle_alpha   90.00
_cell.angle_beta   90.00
_cell.angle_gamma   90.00
#
_symmetry.space_group_name_H-M   'P 1'
#
loop_
_entity.id
_entity.type
_entity.pdbx_description
1 polymer ?
#
loop_
_entity_poly.entity_id
_entity_poly.type
_entity_poly.pdbx_seq_one_letter_code
_entity_poly.pdbx_strand_id
1 'polypeptide(L)'
;MNKYGAIALTLLILVSCSKYHVKREVNNRSTLLKFKNSGILFRIPHSSSITVKQYATSLSHWLDAYKRINSLKIIQTDDRNLSASKSEFDRFLQFSEDEDFLYYKSIGIITQYLSSNQEALKKLFEENGLDSLIIYEVNPSLSAEMQYTDFNSMIIIVNAGLQVAYLDHQYDDYNTNEYDADKMKNNLLDEINNRLLELMFKLKYIKEK
;
A
#
# COMPACT_ATOMS: atom_id res chain seq x y z
N MET A 1 -5.38 -45.53 8.46
CA MET A 1 -4.88 -44.28 7.84
C MET A 1 -3.54 -43.95 8.46
N ASN A 2 -2.48 -44.01 7.64
CA ASN A 2 -1.09 -44.04 8.10
C ASN A 2 -0.69 -42.75 8.81
N LYS A 3 0.06 -42.88 9.92
CA LYS A 3 0.62 -41.79 10.75
C LYS A 3 1.43 -40.75 9.94
N TYR A 4 1.83 -41.08 8.72
CA TYR A 4 2.52 -40.21 7.78
C TYR A 4 1.61 -39.22 7.05
N GLY A 5 0.30 -39.50 6.92
CA GLY A 5 -0.66 -38.61 6.26
C GLY A 5 -0.98 -37.36 7.09
N ALA A 6 -0.96 -37.47 8.42
CA ALA A 6 -1.18 -36.33 9.31
C ALA A 6 0.01 -35.35 9.32
N ILE A 7 1.24 -35.86 9.17
CA ILE A 7 2.48 -35.06 9.16
C ILE A 7 2.64 -34.29 7.85
N ALA A 8 2.28 -34.89 6.71
CA ALA A 8 2.28 -34.20 5.41
C ALA A 8 1.27 -33.03 5.38
N LEU A 9 0.11 -33.19 6.03
CA LEU A 9 -0.90 -32.14 6.12
C LEU A 9 -0.48 -30.98 7.04
N THR A 10 0.31 -31.25 8.09
CA THR A 10 0.85 -30.20 8.96
C THR A 10 2.03 -29.46 8.35
N LEU A 11 2.85 -30.13 7.52
CA LEU A 11 3.91 -29.46 6.76
C LEU A 11 3.36 -28.51 5.69
N LEU A 12 2.25 -28.84 5.04
CA LEU A 12 1.61 -27.97 4.04
C LEU A 12 1.02 -26.69 4.66
N ILE A 13 0.60 -26.72 5.93
CA ILE A 13 0.10 -25.53 6.64
C ILE A 13 1.26 -24.59 7.01
N LEU A 14 2.50 -25.08 7.13
CA LEU A 14 3.68 -24.25 7.41
C LEU A 14 4.24 -23.53 6.18
N VAL A 15 3.79 -23.87 4.96
CA VAL A 15 4.20 -23.18 3.72
C VAL A 15 3.23 -22.06 3.33
N SER A 16 2.06 -21.95 3.98
CA SER A 16 1.19 -20.79 3.85
C SER A 16 1.64 -19.68 4.82
N CYS A 17 2.87 -19.22 4.61
CA CYS A 17 3.35 -17.95 5.13
C CYS A 17 3.48 -17.01 3.93
N SER A 18 2.39 -16.35 3.51
CA SER A 18 2.54 -15.06 2.82
C SER A 18 3.08 -14.05 3.84
N LYS A 19 4.34 -14.23 4.24
CA LYS A 19 5.07 -13.20 4.96
C LYS A 19 5.39 -12.17 3.92
N TYR A 20 4.57 -11.12 3.91
CA TYR A 20 4.87 -9.87 3.27
C TYR A 20 6.38 -9.54 3.34
N HIS A 21 7.07 -9.51 2.20
CA HIS A 21 8.50 -9.19 2.14
C HIS A 21 8.71 -7.68 2.16
N VAL A 22 8.34 -7.05 3.29
CA VAL A 22 8.46 -5.59 3.46
C VAL A 22 9.89 -5.20 3.76
N LYS A 23 10.47 -4.37 2.89
CA LYS A 23 11.77 -3.73 3.13
C LYS A 23 11.56 -2.25 3.45
N ARG A 24 12.00 -1.87 4.65
CA ARG A 24 11.91 -0.50 5.17
C ARG A 24 13.18 0.26 4.83
N GLU A 25 13.04 1.40 4.17
CA GLU A 25 14.17 2.20 3.68
C GLU A 25 14.35 3.48 4.49
N VAL A 26 13.24 4.11 4.92
CA VAL A 26 13.25 5.32 5.77
C VAL A 26 12.31 5.13 6.96
N ASN A 27 12.75 5.47 8.17
CA ASN A 27 11.92 5.41 9.36
C ASN A 27 12.35 6.44 10.43
N ASN A 28 11.73 7.62 10.40
CA ASN A 28 11.87 8.61 11.47
C ASN A 28 10.79 8.40 12.54
N ARG A 29 11.02 7.41 13.41
CA ARG A 29 10.09 7.01 14.47
C ARG A 29 9.65 8.18 15.37
N SER A 30 10.55 9.11 15.66
CA SER A 30 10.26 10.26 16.54
C SER A 30 9.21 11.19 15.92
N THR A 31 9.28 11.37 14.60
CA THR A 31 8.31 12.14 13.81
C THR A 31 6.99 11.40 13.69
N LEU A 32 7.03 10.09 13.38
CA LEU A 32 5.83 9.27 13.20
C LEU A 32 4.92 9.23 14.42
N LEU A 33 5.48 9.24 15.64
CA LEU A 33 4.70 9.24 16.89
C LEU A 33 3.99 10.57 17.19
N LYS A 34 4.42 11.67 16.55
CA LYS A 34 3.85 13.00 16.73
C LYS A 34 2.59 13.21 15.89
N PHE A 35 2.45 12.47 14.79
CA PHE A 35 1.26 12.54 13.94
C PHE A 35 0.01 12.10 14.69
N LYS A 36 -1.09 12.82 14.47
CA LYS A 36 -2.41 12.62 15.08
C LYS A 36 -3.51 12.58 14.02
N ASN A 37 -3.36 13.36 12.95
CA ASN A 37 -4.32 13.48 11.86
C ASN A 37 -3.66 13.14 10.53
N SER A 38 -3.76 11.89 10.10
CA SER A 38 -3.15 11.41 8.86
C SER A 38 -4.20 11.21 7.76
N GLY A 39 -3.88 11.68 6.55
CA GLY A 39 -4.62 11.33 5.34
C GLY A 39 -4.06 10.04 4.73
N ILE A 40 -4.89 9.24 4.06
CA ILE A 40 -4.45 8.11 3.23
C ILE A 40 -4.87 8.42 1.79
N LEU A 41 -3.90 8.55 0.91
CA LEU A 41 -4.09 8.80 -0.52
C LEU A 41 -3.57 7.59 -1.30
N PHE A 42 -4.44 6.97 -2.09
CA PHE A 42 -4.02 5.94 -3.04
C PHE A 42 -3.45 6.57 -4.31
N ARG A 43 -2.35 6.02 -4.79
CA ARG A 43 -1.80 6.27 -6.12
C ARG A 43 -1.72 4.96 -6.90
N ILE A 44 -2.24 4.91 -8.11
CA ILE A 44 -2.31 3.67 -8.90
C ILE A 44 -1.88 3.91 -10.35
N PRO A 45 -1.41 2.91 -11.09
CA PRO A 45 -1.20 3.04 -12.53
C PRO A 45 -2.44 3.55 -13.25
N HIS A 46 -2.26 4.44 -14.23
CA HIS A 46 -3.37 4.92 -15.05
C HIS A 46 -4.12 3.77 -15.77
N SER A 47 -3.43 2.67 -16.05
CA SER A 47 -3.96 1.45 -16.67
C SER A 47 -4.61 0.47 -15.70
N SER A 48 -4.65 0.77 -14.39
CA SER A 48 -5.18 -0.17 -13.40
C SER A 48 -6.66 -0.47 -13.63
N SER A 49 -7.02 -1.75 -13.56
CA SER A 49 -8.42 -2.22 -13.64
C SER A 49 -9.22 -1.93 -12.36
N ILE A 50 -8.55 -1.62 -11.26
CA ILE A 50 -9.14 -1.30 -9.96
C ILE A 50 -9.07 0.22 -9.76
N THR A 51 -10.22 0.86 -9.57
CA THR A 51 -10.29 2.32 -9.38
C THR A 51 -9.88 2.74 -7.97
N VAL A 52 -9.37 3.97 -7.84
CA VAL A 52 -9.08 4.61 -6.54
C VAL A 52 -10.29 4.55 -5.58
N LYS A 53 -11.50 4.74 -6.12
CA LYS A 53 -12.74 4.64 -5.33
C LYS A 53 -12.96 3.24 -4.75
N GLN A 54 -12.65 2.18 -5.51
CA GLN A 54 -12.75 0.80 -5.02
C GLN A 54 -11.74 0.54 -3.91
N TYR A 55 -10.48 0.98 -4.07
CA TYR A 55 -9.49 0.93 -2.99
C TYR A 55 -9.94 1.67 -1.73
N ALA A 56 -10.40 2.92 -1.88
CA ALA A 56 -10.86 3.74 -0.76
C ALA A 56 -12.07 3.12 -0.04
N THR A 57 -13.04 2.59 -0.79
CA THR A 57 -14.23 1.94 -0.22
C THR A 57 -13.83 0.67 0.54
N SER A 58 -13.01 -0.18 -0.09
CA SER A 58 -12.55 -1.43 0.52
C SER A 58 -11.77 -1.16 1.82
N LEU A 59 -10.78 -0.26 1.78
CA LEU A 59 -10.00 0.10 2.97
C LEU A 59 -10.88 0.69 4.09
N SER A 60 -11.90 1.48 3.75
CA SER A 60 -12.83 2.03 4.76
C SER A 60 -13.51 0.92 5.54
N HIS A 61 -13.99 -0.12 4.85
CA HIS A 61 -14.68 -1.25 5.48
C HIS A 61 -13.74 -2.02 6.41
N TRP A 62 -12.49 -2.22 5.99
CA TRP A 62 -11.46 -2.86 6.81
C TRP A 62 -11.09 -2.03 8.05
N LEU A 63 -10.91 -0.71 7.90
CA LEU A 63 -10.57 0.18 9.01
C LEU A 63 -11.69 0.29 10.06
N ASP A 64 -12.94 0.03 9.69
CA ASP A 64 -14.07 0.04 10.62
C ASP A 64 -14.00 -1.09 11.65
N ALA A 65 -13.23 -2.15 11.39
CA ALA A 65 -12.99 -3.23 12.35
C ALA A 65 -12.01 -2.83 13.48
N TYR A 66 -11.24 -1.74 13.32
CA TYR A 66 -10.18 -1.35 14.25
C TYR A 66 -10.53 -0.11 15.08
N LYS A 67 -9.89 0.02 16.24
CA LYS A 67 -9.91 1.25 17.03
C LYS A 67 -8.78 2.17 16.57
N ARG A 68 -9.14 3.38 16.18
CA ARG A 68 -8.20 4.40 15.67
C ARG A 68 -7.48 5.08 16.85
N ILE A 69 -6.15 5.04 16.85
CA ILE A 69 -5.29 5.81 17.77
C ILE A 69 -5.05 7.20 17.17
N ASN A 70 -4.78 7.23 15.86
CA ASN A 70 -4.68 8.43 15.03
C ASN A 70 -5.94 8.57 14.18
N SER A 71 -6.38 9.79 13.91
CA SER A 71 -7.42 10.02 12.90
C SER A 71 -6.85 9.65 11.53
N LEU A 72 -7.39 8.61 10.91
CA LEU A 72 -7.08 8.19 9.54
C LEU A 72 -8.24 8.57 8.63
N LYS A 73 -8.01 9.56 7.76
CA LYS A 73 -8.97 10.00 6.74
C LYS A 73 -8.56 9.45 5.39
N ILE A 74 -9.40 8.66 4.75
CA ILE A 74 -9.16 8.23 3.37
C ILE A 74 -9.49 9.40 2.44
N ILE A 75 -8.49 9.87 1.72
CA ILE A 75 -8.59 11.02 0.81
C ILE A 75 -8.93 10.50 -0.58
N GLN A 76 -10.12 10.84 -1.06
CA GLN A 76 -10.52 10.63 -2.45
C GLN A 76 -10.30 11.94 -3.20
N THR A 77 -9.53 11.88 -4.28
CA THR A 77 -9.26 13.03 -5.14
C THR A 77 -9.43 12.62 -6.59
N ASP A 78 -10.03 13.50 -7.39
CA ASP A 78 -10.12 13.36 -8.84
C ASP A 78 -8.85 13.89 -9.54
N ASP A 79 -7.92 14.51 -8.79
CA ASP A 79 -6.63 14.95 -9.32
C ASP A 79 -5.78 13.74 -9.70
N ARG A 80 -5.68 13.51 -11.01
CA ARG A 80 -4.89 12.42 -11.58
C ARG A 80 -3.39 12.59 -11.40
N ASN A 81 -2.89 13.81 -11.16
CA ASN A 81 -1.47 13.99 -10.85
C ASN A 81 -1.12 13.45 -9.45
N LEU A 82 -2.08 13.44 -8.53
CA LEU A 82 -1.92 12.89 -7.18
C LEU A 82 -2.23 11.39 -7.12
N SER A 83 -3.29 10.98 -7.81
CA SER A 83 -3.87 9.65 -7.68
C SER A 83 -3.41 8.64 -8.73
N ALA A 84 -2.67 9.06 -9.76
CA ALA A 84 -2.19 8.16 -10.80
C ALA A 84 -0.68 8.26 -11.09
N SER A 85 -0.05 7.13 -11.42
CA SER A 85 1.20 7.10 -12.17
C SER A 85 0.89 7.04 -13.67
N LYS A 86 1.60 7.87 -14.44
CA LYS A 86 1.36 8.07 -15.87
C LYS A 86 2.10 7.06 -16.75
N SER A 87 3.12 6.41 -16.20
CA SER A 87 4.07 5.55 -16.88
C SER A 87 4.84 4.68 -15.87
N GLU A 88 5.68 3.76 -16.34
CA GLU A 88 6.61 3.03 -15.47
C GLU A 88 7.73 3.94 -14.91
N PHE A 89 8.08 5.02 -15.61
CA PHE A 89 9.18 5.92 -15.21
C PHE A 89 8.82 6.86 -14.06
N ASP A 90 7.54 7.10 -13.80
CA ASP A 90 7.06 7.95 -12.71
C ASP A 90 6.42 7.14 -11.57
N ARG A 91 6.53 5.81 -11.59
CA ARG A 91 6.23 4.96 -10.42
C ARG A 91 7.27 5.16 -9.34
N PHE A 92 6.85 5.17 -8.09
CA PHE A 92 7.77 5.27 -6.97
C PHE A 92 8.62 4.02 -6.82
N LEU A 93 8.03 2.83 -7.03
CA LEU A 93 8.77 1.58 -6.98
C LEU A 93 9.55 1.34 -8.27
N GLN A 94 10.88 1.32 -8.16
CA GLN A 94 11.80 1.14 -9.28
C GLN A 94 12.78 -0.01 -9.01
N PHE A 95 12.97 -0.89 -9.99
CA PHE A 95 13.94 -1.97 -9.95
C PHE A 95 14.97 -1.84 -11.10
N SER A 96 16.16 -2.41 -10.90
CA SER A 96 17.14 -2.64 -11.96
C SER A 96 16.72 -3.82 -12.84
N GLU A 97 17.50 -4.10 -13.88
CA GLU A 97 17.34 -5.31 -14.70
C GLU A 97 17.58 -6.60 -13.88
N ASP A 98 18.44 -6.53 -12.86
CA ASP A 98 18.74 -7.62 -11.92
C ASP A 98 17.75 -7.69 -10.74
N GLU A 99 16.59 -7.03 -10.85
CA GLU A 99 15.54 -6.96 -9.81
C GLU A 99 15.98 -6.29 -8.49
N ASP A 100 17.09 -5.55 -8.50
CA ASP A 100 17.53 -4.79 -7.33
C ASP A 100 16.72 -3.50 -7.18
N PHE A 101 16.22 -3.24 -5.97
CA PHE A 101 15.50 -2.02 -5.66
C PHE A 101 16.39 -0.77 -5.82
N LEU A 102 15.98 0.16 -6.69
CA LEU A 102 16.69 1.39 -6.99
C LEU A 102 16.29 2.52 -6.04
N TYR A 103 16.80 2.49 -4.81
CA TYR A 103 16.47 3.47 -3.75
C TYR A 103 16.61 4.93 -4.19
N TYR A 104 17.77 5.33 -4.71
CA TYR A 104 18.02 6.74 -5.08
C TYR A 104 17.13 7.22 -6.23
N LYS A 105 16.83 6.34 -7.20
CA LYS A 105 15.91 6.64 -8.29
C LYS A 105 14.49 6.85 -7.74
N SER A 106 14.03 5.94 -6.88
CA SER A 106 12.73 6.00 -6.22
C SER A 106 12.56 7.29 -5.40
N ILE A 107 13.54 7.64 -4.57
CA ILE A 107 13.55 8.90 -3.80
C ILE A 107 13.54 10.13 -4.72
N GLY A 108 14.29 10.10 -5.82
CA GLY A 108 14.28 11.17 -6.82
C GLY A 108 12.89 11.40 -7.41
N ILE A 109 12.21 10.33 -7.80
CA ILE A 109 10.84 10.39 -8.34
C ILE A 109 9.86 10.89 -7.28
N ILE A 110 9.94 10.40 -6.04
CA ILE A 110 9.08 10.84 -4.94
C ILE A 110 9.28 12.33 -4.66
N THR A 111 10.54 12.78 -4.61
CA THR A 111 10.86 14.21 -4.38
C THR A 111 10.32 15.07 -5.51
N GLN A 112 10.47 14.63 -6.75
CA GLN A 112 9.91 15.33 -7.91
C GLN A 112 8.38 15.37 -7.85
N TYR A 113 7.72 14.27 -7.48
CA TYR A 113 6.27 14.21 -7.29
C TYR A 113 5.80 15.18 -6.20
N LEU A 114 6.44 15.20 -5.04
CA LEU A 114 6.07 16.07 -3.92
C LEU A 114 6.26 17.55 -4.29
N SER A 115 7.36 17.88 -4.97
CA SER A 115 7.66 19.23 -5.44
C SER A 115 6.69 19.70 -6.52
N SER A 116 6.47 18.88 -7.55
CA SER A 116 5.61 19.23 -8.70
C SER A 116 4.14 19.37 -8.31
N ASN A 117 3.71 18.69 -7.24
CA ASN A 117 2.34 18.71 -6.75
C ASN A 117 2.18 19.48 -5.42
N GLN A 118 3.16 20.31 -5.06
CA GLN A 118 3.20 20.96 -3.75
C GLN A 118 1.90 21.71 -3.42
N GLU A 119 1.37 22.51 -4.35
CA GLU A 119 0.16 23.31 -4.12
C GLU A 119 -1.06 22.42 -3.83
N ALA A 120 -1.30 21.42 -4.69
CA ALA A 120 -2.43 20.50 -4.53
C ALA A 120 -2.32 19.67 -3.24
N LEU A 121 -1.11 19.20 -2.90
CA LEU A 121 -0.86 18.49 -1.65
C LEU A 121 -1.11 19.37 -0.43
N LYS A 122 -0.60 20.61 -0.43
CA LYS A 122 -0.80 21.58 0.68
C LYS A 122 -2.28 21.87 0.90
N LYS A 123 -3.03 22.05 -0.19
CA LYS A 123 -4.48 22.19 -0.13
C LYS A 123 -5.15 21.00 0.55
N LEU A 124 -4.75 19.76 0.23
CA LEU A 124 -5.26 18.56 0.93
C LEU A 124 -4.97 18.58 2.43
N PHE A 125 -3.76 19.00 2.83
CA PHE A 125 -3.40 19.13 4.25
C PHE A 125 -4.31 20.14 4.97
N GLU A 126 -4.53 21.30 4.38
CA GLU A 126 -5.34 22.38 4.96
C GLU A 126 -6.82 22.01 5.05
N GLU A 127 -7.43 21.58 3.94
CA GLU A 127 -8.86 21.24 3.87
C GLU A 127 -9.26 20.10 4.82
N ASN A 128 -8.33 19.17 5.06
CA ASN A 128 -8.59 18.00 5.89
C ASN A 128 -7.98 18.11 7.31
N GLY A 129 -7.27 19.20 7.63
CA GLY A 129 -6.62 19.40 8.92
C GLY A 129 -5.57 18.33 9.23
N LEU A 130 -4.77 17.96 8.23
CA LEU A 130 -3.79 16.87 8.35
C LEU A 130 -2.45 17.39 8.90
N ASP A 131 -1.76 16.55 9.66
CA ASP A 131 -0.35 16.75 10.02
C ASP A 131 0.59 15.82 9.24
N SER A 132 0.02 14.80 8.62
CA SER A 132 0.72 13.81 7.81
C SER A 132 -0.16 13.29 6.66
N LEU A 133 0.48 12.85 5.59
CA LEU A 133 -0.16 12.18 4.46
C LEU A 133 0.57 10.87 4.18
N ILE A 134 -0.18 9.78 4.21
CA ILE A 134 0.24 8.45 3.76
C ILE A 134 -0.12 8.36 2.29
N ILE A 135 0.89 8.24 1.43
CA ILE A 135 0.71 7.98 0.00
C ILE A 135 1.00 6.50 -0.21
N TYR A 136 0.00 5.77 -0.67
CA TYR A 136 0.07 4.34 -0.91
C TYR A 136 0.02 4.08 -2.41
N GLU A 137 1.20 3.88 -3.01
CA GLU A 137 1.29 3.47 -4.40
C GLU A 137 1.11 1.96 -4.52
N VAL A 138 0.17 1.54 -5.36
CA VAL A 138 -0.13 0.12 -5.59
C VAL A 138 -0.24 -0.17 -7.07
N ASN A 139 0.50 -1.16 -7.54
CA ASN A 139 0.47 -1.70 -8.89
C ASN A 139 -0.02 -3.15 -8.84
N PRO A 140 -1.33 -3.38 -9.00
CA PRO A 140 -1.90 -4.72 -9.01
C PRO A 140 -1.70 -5.40 -10.37
N SER A 141 -1.51 -6.73 -10.36
CA SER A 141 -1.69 -7.59 -11.53
C SER A 141 -2.72 -8.66 -11.22
N LEU A 142 -3.56 -8.96 -12.20
CA LEU A 142 -4.60 -9.98 -12.10
C LEU A 142 -4.80 -10.65 -13.46
N SER A 143 -4.72 -11.98 -13.50
CA SER A 143 -5.12 -12.79 -14.66
C SER A 143 -5.97 -13.96 -14.20
N ALA A 144 -7.25 -13.94 -14.56
CA ALA A 144 -8.18 -15.02 -14.25
C ALA A 144 -7.87 -16.30 -15.03
N GLU A 145 -7.37 -16.17 -16.26
CA GLU A 145 -6.96 -17.28 -17.10
C GLU A 145 -5.77 -18.05 -16.48
N MET A 146 -4.83 -17.30 -15.90
CA MET A 146 -3.66 -17.87 -15.23
C MET A 146 -3.92 -18.18 -13.75
N GLN A 147 -5.11 -17.84 -13.22
CA GLN A 147 -5.46 -17.94 -11.79
C GLN A 147 -4.38 -17.34 -10.89
N TYR A 148 -3.95 -16.14 -11.24
CA TYR A 148 -2.80 -15.50 -10.63
C TYR A 148 -3.13 -14.04 -10.29
N THR A 149 -2.68 -13.62 -9.11
CA THR A 149 -2.73 -12.23 -8.68
C THR A 149 -1.40 -11.86 -8.03
N ASP A 150 -0.90 -10.67 -8.30
CA ASP A 150 0.22 -10.08 -7.56
C ASP A 150 -0.05 -8.60 -7.30
N PHE A 151 0.74 -8.02 -6.41
CA PHE A 151 0.85 -6.58 -6.37
C PHE A 151 2.20 -6.13 -5.85
N ASN A 152 2.66 -5.03 -6.44
CA ASN A 152 3.83 -4.32 -5.97
C ASN A 152 3.42 -2.98 -5.43
N SER A 153 4.07 -2.54 -4.37
CA SER A 153 3.59 -1.35 -3.70
C SER A 153 4.68 -0.65 -2.88
N MET A 154 4.50 0.66 -2.74
CA MET A 154 5.33 1.54 -1.92
C MET A 154 4.44 2.37 -0.98
N ILE A 155 4.82 2.43 0.30
CA ILE A 155 4.15 3.29 1.28
C ILE A 155 5.10 4.42 1.67
N ILE A 156 4.63 5.65 1.52
CA ILE A 156 5.38 6.85 1.88
C ILE A 156 4.54 7.62 2.89
N ILE A 157 5.15 8.07 4.00
CA ILE A 157 4.49 8.98 4.93
C ILE A 157 5.27 10.28 4.92
N VAL A 158 4.58 11.37 4.56
CA VAL A 158 5.14 12.72 4.57
C VAL A 158 4.48 13.58 5.65
N ASN A 159 5.23 14.52 6.23
CA ASN A 159 4.66 15.53 7.12
C ASN A 159 4.00 16.67 6.33
N ALA A 160 3.34 17.59 7.02
CA ALA A 160 2.77 18.81 6.43
C ALA A 160 3.82 19.68 5.70
N GLY A 161 5.11 19.54 6.00
CA GLY A 161 6.23 20.16 5.28
C GLY A 161 6.66 19.41 4.00
N LEU A 162 5.94 18.37 3.59
CA LEU A 162 6.27 17.47 2.48
C LEU A 162 7.62 16.76 2.63
N GLN A 163 8.09 16.58 3.85
CA GLN A 163 9.30 15.81 4.15
C GLN A 163 8.92 14.35 4.41
N VAL A 164 9.64 13.43 3.78
CA VAL A 164 9.46 11.99 3.98
C VAL A 164 9.88 11.60 5.39
N ALA A 165 8.93 11.11 6.18
CA ALA A 165 9.13 10.58 7.53
C ALA A 165 9.23 9.04 7.54
N TYR A 166 8.66 8.39 6.53
CA TYR A 166 8.69 6.93 6.37
C TYR A 166 8.64 6.53 4.91
N LEU A 167 9.35 5.46 4.57
CA LEU A 167 9.30 4.80 3.27
C LEU A 167 9.53 3.30 3.43
N ASP A 168 8.61 2.50 2.89
CA ASP A 168 8.79 1.07 2.67
C ASP A 168 8.34 0.66 1.28
N HIS A 169 8.76 -0.52 0.86
CA HIS A 169 8.27 -1.18 -0.33
C HIS A 169 8.12 -2.68 -0.12
N GLN A 170 7.42 -3.29 -1.07
CA GLN A 170 7.26 -4.73 -1.14
C GLN A 170 6.75 -5.18 -2.52
N TYR A 171 7.07 -6.42 -2.83
CA TYR A 171 6.59 -7.24 -3.93
C TYR A 171 6.04 -8.55 -3.34
N ASP A 172 4.82 -8.94 -3.67
CA ASP A 172 4.28 -10.27 -3.35
C ASP A 172 3.46 -10.83 -4.50
N ASP A 173 3.54 -12.15 -4.65
CA ASP A 173 2.78 -12.95 -5.60
C ASP A 173 1.87 -13.97 -4.90
N TYR A 174 0.72 -14.25 -5.51
CA TYR A 174 -0.28 -15.17 -4.97
C TYR A 174 -0.86 -16.03 -6.08
N ASN A 175 -0.62 -17.34 -5.97
CA ASN A 175 -1.37 -18.32 -6.75
C ASN A 175 -2.77 -18.49 -6.14
N THR A 176 -3.79 -18.51 -6.99
CA THR A 176 -5.17 -18.80 -6.59
C THR A 176 -5.72 -19.99 -7.37
N ASN A 177 -6.77 -20.62 -6.85
CA ASN A 177 -7.56 -21.63 -7.57
C ASN A 177 -8.93 -21.07 -7.99
N GLU A 178 -9.05 -19.74 -8.05
CA GLU A 178 -10.28 -19.01 -8.38
C GLU A 178 -10.22 -18.54 -9.83
N TYR A 179 -11.32 -18.72 -10.55
CA TYR A 179 -11.46 -18.35 -11.97
C TYR A 179 -12.42 -17.17 -12.16
N ASP A 180 -13.20 -16.83 -11.12
CA ASP A 180 -14.05 -15.66 -11.10
C ASP A 180 -13.20 -14.39 -10.88
N ALA A 181 -13.08 -13.58 -11.92
CA ALA A 181 -12.28 -12.36 -11.92
C ALA A 181 -12.71 -11.36 -10.83
N ASP A 182 -14.00 -11.29 -10.48
CA ASP A 182 -14.48 -10.38 -9.44
C ASP A 182 -14.08 -10.86 -8.05
N LYS A 183 -14.14 -12.17 -7.80
CA LYS A 183 -13.62 -12.74 -6.55
C LYS A 183 -12.11 -12.59 -6.43
N MET A 184 -11.36 -12.84 -7.51
CA MET A 184 -9.91 -12.62 -7.53
C MET A 184 -9.56 -11.16 -7.22
N LYS A 185 -10.30 -10.21 -7.81
CA LYS A 185 -10.13 -8.78 -7.54
C LYS A 185 -10.41 -8.43 -6.08
N ASN A 186 -11.46 -9.00 -5.48
CA ASN A 186 -11.77 -8.77 -4.07
C ASN A 186 -10.68 -9.36 -3.16
N ASN A 187 -10.20 -10.57 -3.44
CA ASN A 187 -9.08 -11.18 -2.70
C ASN A 187 -7.81 -10.31 -2.81
N LEU A 188 -7.50 -9.80 -4.00
CA LEU A 188 -6.36 -8.91 -4.20
C LEU A 188 -6.50 -7.60 -3.42
N LEU A 189 -7.71 -7.01 -3.40
CA LEU A 189 -8.01 -5.84 -2.57
C LEU A 189 -7.82 -6.13 -1.08
N ASP A 190 -8.21 -7.32 -0.61
CA ASP A 190 -8.03 -7.74 0.78
C ASP A 190 -6.55 -7.86 1.14
N GLU A 191 -5.73 -8.46 0.28
CA GLU A 191 -4.26 -8.51 0.47
C GLU A 191 -3.62 -7.12 0.51
N ILE A 192 -4.02 -6.24 -0.41
CA ILE A 192 -3.53 -4.85 -0.46
C ILE A 192 -3.92 -4.07 0.81
N ASN A 193 -5.14 -4.28 1.33
CA ASN A 193 -5.59 -3.65 2.56
C ASN A 193 -4.86 -4.22 3.79
N ASN A 194 -4.70 -5.55 3.86
CA ASN A 194 -4.02 -6.23 4.95
C ASN A 194 -2.58 -5.71 5.11
N ARG A 195 -1.84 -5.56 4.02
CA ARG A 195 -0.52 -4.92 4.04
C ARG A 195 -0.54 -3.56 4.74
N LEU A 196 -1.45 -2.67 4.33
CA LEU A 196 -1.52 -1.33 4.89
C LEU A 196 -1.94 -1.36 6.37
N LEU A 197 -2.93 -2.18 6.73
CA LEU A 197 -3.40 -2.34 8.11
C LEU A 197 -2.31 -2.88 9.02
N GLU A 198 -1.54 -3.87 8.57
CA GLU A 198 -0.38 -4.37 9.30
C GLU A 198 0.62 -3.26 9.60
N LEU A 199 0.92 -2.43 8.60
CA LEU A 199 1.81 -1.29 8.81
C LEU A 199 1.20 -0.29 9.80
N MET A 200 -0.07 0.07 9.64
CA MET A 200 -0.76 0.99 10.54
C MET A 200 -0.78 0.48 11.98
N PHE A 201 -0.92 -0.83 12.18
CA PHE A 201 -0.81 -1.47 13.49
C PHE A 201 0.63 -1.37 14.04
N LYS A 202 1.64 -1.74 13.23
CA LYS A 202 3.08 -1.64 13.60
C LYS A 202 3.49 -0.21 13.95
N LEU A 203 2.94 0.79 13.25
CA LEU A 203 3.18 2.22 13.50
C LEU A 203 2.30 2.81 14.60
N LYS A 204 1.40 2.00 15.20
CA LYS A 204 0.46 2.40 16.27
C LYS A 204 -0.55 3.48 15.85
N TYR A 205 -0.98 3.47 14.60
CA TYR A 205 -2.05 4.33 14.10
C TYR A 205 -3.42 3.73 14.41
N ILE A 206 -3.49 2.39 14.48
CA ILE A 206 -4.66 1.61 14.85
C ILE A 206 -4.32 0.55 15.90
N LYS A 207 -5.33 -0.01 16.55
CA LYS A 207 -5.26 -1.18 17.42
C LYS A 207 -6.54 -2.00 17.33
N GLU A 208 -6.49 -3.24 17.83
CA GLU A 208 -7.67 -4.08 18.02
C GLU A 208 -8.71 -3.35 18.91
N LYS A 209 -9.99 -3.61 18.65
CA LYS A 209 -11.10 -2.98 19.36
C LYS A 209 -11.22 -3.45 20.80
#